data_AF-A0A5C7ZFI2-F1
#
_entry.id   AF-A0A5C7ZFI2-F1
#
_cell.length_a   1.000
_cell.length_b   1.000
_cell.length_c   1.000
_cell.angle_alpha   90.00
_cell.angle_beta   90.00
_cell.angle_gamma   90.00
#
_symmetry.space_group_name_H-M   'P 1'
#
loop_
_entity.id
_entity.type
_entity.pdbx_description
1 polymer ?
#
loop_
_entity_poly.entity_id
_entity_poly.type
_entity_poly.pdbx_seq_one_letter_code
_entity_poly.pdbx_strand_id
1 'polypeptide(L)'
;MMLPIISAEERLKERHSAKVGLVGFPGVGKTTQLRTLPPKSTLFVDLEAGDLSVKDWPGDTVRPRTWPEFRDLVVFLAGPMPTASADQAFSKAHYDHVCATYGDPAQLDKYDTYFVDSLTVLSRLCLAWCKTQPQALSEKTGKPDNRGAYGLLGQEMITALTHLQHVRDKHVIYVAILEEKTDDFNRRYYQLQLEGSKTALELPGVLDEVVTLAVLKADDGSTYRGFVTGADNSYGYPSKDRSGRLDPIEEPHLGRLIAKCLGQTPTANHNTEHTN
;
A
#
# COMPACT_ATOMS: atom_id res chain seq x y z
N MET A 1 -29.29 -23.78 -3.55
CA MET A 1 -28.03 -23.30 -4.14
C MET A 1 -26.91 -24.24 -3.70
N MET A 2 -26.00 -24.60 -4.60
CA MET A 2 -24.80 -25.39 -4.27
C MET A 2 -23.73 -24.47 -3.69
N LEU A 3 -22.91 -24.95 -2.76
CA LEU A 3 -21.75 -24.19 -2.27
C LEU A 3 -20.80 -23.93 -3.45
N PRO A 4 -20.34 -22.67 -3.68
CA PRO A 4 -19.45 -22.33 -4.79
C PRO A 4 -18.00 -22.76 -4.48
N ILE A 5 -17.76 -24.07 -4.48
CA ILE A 5 -16.43 -24.64 -4.27
C ILE A 5 -15.67 -24.56 -5.60
N ILE A 6 -14.56 -23.84 -5.62
CA ILE A 6 -13.62 -23.82 -6.75
C ILE A 6 -12.63 -24.99 -6.62
N SER A 7 -12.31 -25.63 -7.74
CA SER A 7 -11.31 -26.69 -7.82
C SER A 7 -9.88 -26.14 -7.66
N ALA A 8 -8.93 -27.03 -7.39
CA ALA A 8 -7.51 -26.65 -7.33
C ALA A 8 -7.00 -26.08 -8.66
N GLU A 9 -7.47 -26.61 -9.80
CA GLU A 9 -7.10 -26.11 -11.13
C GLU A 9 -7.68 -24.72 -11.41
N GLU A 10 -8.94 -24.48 -11.04
CA GLU A 10 -9.56 -23.15 -11.16
C GLU A 10 -8.84 -22.13 -10.29
N ARG A 11 -8.53 -22.49 -9.04
CA ARG A 11 -7.76 -21.63 -8.13
C ARG A 11 -6.38 -21.26 -8.69
N LEU A 12 -5.71 -22.17 -9.39
CA LEU A 12 -4.39 -21.89 -10.01
C LEU A 12 -4.49 -21.03 -11.28
N LYS A 13 -5.67 -20.96 -11.92
CA LYS A 13 -5.92 -20.10 -13.08
C LYS A 13 -6.26 -18.67 -12.67
N GLU A 14 -6.64 -18.44 -11.42
CA GLU A 14 -6.92 -17.09 -10.92
C GLU A 14 -5.65 -16.24 -10.93
N ARG A 15 -5.79 -14.98 -11.37
CA ARG A 15 -4.69 -14.01 -11.26
C ARG A 15 -4.42 -13.77 -9.77
N HIS A 16 -3.18 -13.99 -9.37
CA HIS A 16 -2.72 -13.67 -8.03
C HIS A 16 -2.04 -12.30 -8.03
N SER A 17 -2.31 -11.52 -6.98
CA SER A 17 -1.69 -10.24 -6.74
C SER A 17 -0.91 -10.25 -5.41
N ALA A 18 -0.17 -9.17 -5.17
CA ALA A 18 0.60 -8.98 -3.95
C ALA A 18 0.27 -7.60 -3.37
N LYS A 19 -0.05 -7.57 -2.08
CA LYS A 19 -0.23 -6.34 -1.30
C LYS A 19 1.04 -6.10 -0.48
N VAL A 20 1.84 -5.13 -0.90
CA VAL A 20 3.19 -4.91 -0.39
C VAL A 20 3.24 -3.59 0.39
N GLY A 21 3.77 -3.62 1.61
CA GLY A 21 4.15 -2.43 2.37
C GLY A 21 5.63 -2.16 2.17
N LEU A 22 5.98 -1.13 1.40
CA LEU A 22 7.36 -0.66 1.24
C LEU A 22 7.66 0.42 2.27
N VAL A 23 8.43 0.06 3.29
CA VAL A 23 8.75 0.96 4.40
C VAL A 23 10.23 1.31 4.40
N GLY A 24 10.61 2.43 5.01
CA GLY A 24 12.01 2.82 5.10
C GLY A 24 12.20 4.28 5.46
N PHE A 25 13.42 4.62 5.88
CA PHE A 25 13.75 5.98 6.31
C PHE A 25 13.54 7.02 5.20
N PRO A 26 13.35 8.29 5.55
CA PRO A 26 13.36 9.38 4.56
C PRO A 26 14.64 9.35 3.72
N GLY A 27 14.52 9.62 2.41
CA GLY A 27 15.68 9.69 1.50
C GLY A 27 16.30 8.35 1.07
N VAL A 28 15.82 7.20 1.56
CA VAL A 28 16.40 5.88 1.20
C VAL A 28 16.06 5.42 -0.24
N GLY A 29 15.15 6.13 -0.93
CA GLY A 29 14.77 5.82 -2.31
C GLY A 29 13.49 4.99 -2.47
N LYS A 30 12.53 5.11 -1.55
CA LYS A 30 11.24 4.39 -1.63
C LYS A 30 10.49 4.75 -2.91
N THR A 31 10.24 6.03 -3.18
CA THR A 31 9.54 6.50 -4.39
C THR A 31 10.27 6.10 -5.67
N THR A 32 11.61 6.07 -5.67
CA THR A 32 12.39 5.64 -6.86
C THR A 32 12.15 4.18 -7.23
N GLN A 33 11.62 3.35 -6.32
CA GLN A 33 11.23 1.98 -6.63
C GLN A 33 10.10 1.90 -7.67
N LEU A 34 9.35 2.98 -7.88
CA LEU A 34 8.39 3.11 -8.98
C LEU A 34 9.04 2.83 -10.35
N ARG A 35 10.33 3.14 -10.53
CA ARG A 35 11.09 2.87 -11.76
C ARG A 35 11.36 1.38 -12.01
N THR A 36 11.20 0.54 -10.99
CA THR A 36 11.40 -0.91 -11.08
C THR A 36 10.12 -1.65 -11.49
N LEU A 37 9.07 -0.91 -11.81
CA LEU A 37 7.76 -1.40 -12.23
C LEU A 37 7.48 -0.98 -13.68
N PRO A 38 6.69 -1.75 -14.44
CA PRO A 38 6.33 -1.43 -15.82
C PRO A 38 5.47 -0.16 -15.88
N PRO A 39 5.94 0.95 -16.49
CA PRO A 39 5.21 2.23 -16.43
C PRO A 39 3.83 2.21 -17.10
N LYS A 40 3.67 1.40 -18.16
CA LYS A 40 2.41 1.30 -18.92
C LYS A 40 1.28 0.60 -18.16
N SER A 41 1.62 -0.24 -17.18
CA SER A 41 0.65 -0.98 -16.36
C SER A 41 0.77 -0.68 -14.86
N THR A 42 1.38 0.45 -14.52
CA THR A 42 1.47 0.95 -13.15
C THR A 42 0.77 2.30 -13.06
N LEU A 43 -0.20 2.43 -12.15
CA LEU A 43 -0.78 3.71 -11.78
C LEU A 43 -0.08 4.25 -10.53
N PHE A 44 0.52 5.43 -10.64
CA PHE A 44 1.10 6.12 -9.50
C PHE A 44 0.00 6.93 -8.77
N VAL A 45 -0.26 6.58 -7.51
CA VAL A 45 -1.19 7.31 -6.63
C VAL A 45 -0.36 8.20 -5.71
N ASP A 46 -0.19 9.44 -6.15
CA ASP A 46 0.74 10.41 -5.59
C ASP A 46 0.01 11.35 -4.62
N LEU A 47 0.12 11.03 -3.33
CA LEU A 47 -0.41 11.80 -2.21
C LEU A 47 0.64 12.76 -1.65
N GLU A 48 1.92 12.45 -1.84
CA GLU A 48 3.01 13.37 -1.52
C GLU A 48 3.18 14.35 -2.69
N ALA A 49 3.27 15.66 -2.48
CA ALA A 49 3.66 16.58 -3.57
C ALA A 49 5.18 16.47 -3.90
N GLY A 50 5.76 15.27 -3.78
CA GLY A 50 7.19 14.95 -3.67
C GLY A 50 7.72 14.09 -4.81
N ASP A 51 7.09 14.13 -5.98
CA ASP A 51 7.46 13.36 -7.19
C ASP A 51 8.81 13.78 -7.82
N LEU A 52 9.58 14.67 -7.19
CA LEU A 52 10.87 15.16 -7.68
C LEU A 52 11.84 14.04 -8.07
N SER A 53 11.82 12.93 -7.33
CA SER A 53 12.69 11.76 -7.58
C SER A 53 12.27 10.90 -8.78
N VAL A 54 11.05 11.10 -9.28
CA VAL A 54 10.43 10.35 -10.38
C VAL A 54 9.76 11.26 -11.43
N LYS A 55 10.17 12.52 -11.51
CA LYS A 55 9.55 13.54 -12.39
C LYS A 55 9.53 13.15 -13.88
N ASP A 56 10.54 12.40 -14.32
CA ASP A 56 10.71 11.87 -15.68
C ASP A 56 10.11 10.46 -15.87
N TRP A 57 9.46 9.90 -14.85
CA TRP A 57 8.82 8.59 -14.97
C TRP A 57 7.60 8.68 -15.91
N PRO A 58 7.52 7.83 -16.95
CA PRO A 58 6.56 8.03 -18.05
C PRO A 58 5.18 7.41 -17.79
N GLY A 59 4.91 6.89 -16.58
CA GLY A 59 3.64 6.25 -16.25
C GLY A 59 2.57 7.26 -15.84
N ASP A 60 1.33 6.78 -15.77
CA ASP A 60 0.18 7.60 -15.41
C ASP A 60 0.13 7.87 -13.90
N THR A 61 -0.36 9.06 -13.53
CA THR A 61 -0.43 9.50 -12.13
C THR A 61 -1.79 10.10 -11.79
N VAL A 62 -2.32 9.73 -10.64
CA VAL A 62 -3.50 10.30 -9.99
C VAL A 62 -3.09 10.91 -8.65
N ARG A 63 -3.65 12.07 -8.29
CA ARG A 63 -3.26 12.85 -7.11
C ARG A 63 -4.45 13.19 -6.21
N PRO A 64 -4.97 12.23 -5.42
CA PRO A 64 -6.01 12.53 -4.44
C PRO A 64 -5.47 13.53 -3.41
N ARG A 65 -6.21 14.61 -3.15
CA ARG A 65 -5.82 15.68 -2.22
C ARG A 65 -6.57 15.61 -0.90
N THR A 66 -7.63 14.83 -0.85
CA THR A 66 -8.51 14.70 0.33
C THR A 66 -8.78 13.23 0.65
N TRP A 67 -9.15 12.96 1.91
CA TRP A 67 -9.56 11.61 2.30
C TRP A 67 -10.77 11.10 1.48
N PRO A 68 -11.83 11.90 1.23
CA PRO A 68 -12.91 11.51 0.32
C PRO A 68 -12.43 11.11 -1.07
N GLU A 69 -11.58 11.91 -1.74
CA GLU A 69 -11.06 11.56 -3.08
C GLU A 69 -10.28 10.24 -3.08
N PHE A 70 -9.53 9.94 -2.01
CA PHE A 70 -8.88 8.63 -1.88
C PHE A 70 -9.91 7.50 -1.73
N ARG A 71 -10.98 7.69 -0.94
CA ARG A 71 -12.05 6.69 -0.83
C ARG A 71 -12.79 6.49 -2.16
N ASP A 72 -13.00 7.55 -2.92
CA ASP A 72 -13.59 7.48 -4.26
C ASP A 72 -12.71 6.63 -5.17
N LEU A 73 -11.40 6.87 -5.17
CA LEU A 73 -10.43 6.04 -5.91
C LEU A 73 -10.48 4.56 -5.47
N VAL A 74 -10.55 4.31 -4.16
CA VAL A 74 -10.61 2.95 -3.62
C VAL A 74 -11.88 2.21 -4.06
N VAL A 75 -13.06 2.84 -3.99
CA VAL A 75 -14.31 2.21 -4.44
C VAL A 75 -14.33 2.04 -5.95
N PHE A 76 -13.77 3.00 -6.70
CA PHE A 76 -13.67 2.91 -8.15
C PHE A 76 -12.83 1.73 -8.61
N LEU A 77 -11.73 1.47 -7.89
CA LEU A 77 -10.79 0.39 -8.15
C LEU A 77 -11.34 -0.98 -7.70
N ALA A 78 -11.88 -1.06 -6.48
CA ALA A 78 -12.26 -2.33 -5.86
C ALA A 78 -13.72 -2.71 -6.06
N GLY A 79 -14.53 -1.82 -6.65
CA GLY A 79 -15.97 -1.98 -6.73
C GLY A 79 -16.67 -1.76 -5.39
N PRO A 80 -17.99 -1.96 -5.34
CA PRO A 80 -18.76 -1.80 -4.13
C PRO A 80 -18.49 -2.94 -3.14
N MET A 81 -18.40 -2.61 -1.86
CA MET A 81 -18.32 -3.56 -0.76
C MET A 81 -19.67 -4.25 -0.59
N PRO A 82 -19.78 -5.59 -0.75
CA PRO A 82 -21.06 -6.30 -0.72
C PRO A 82 -21.81 -6.19 0.62
N THR A 83 -21.08 -5.98 1.70
CA THR A 83 -21.61 -5.92 3.07
C THR A 83 -21.95 -4.50 3.53
N ALA A 84 -21.62 -3.47 2.74
CA ALA A 84 -21.86 -2.08 3.12
C ALA A 84 -23.34 -1.71 2.96
N SER A 85 -23.91 -1.02 3.96
CA SER A 85 -25.23 -0.40 3.84
C SER A 85 -25.16 0.81 2.89
N ALA A 86 -26.31 1.28 2.40
CA ALA A 86 -26.39 2.35 1.40
C ALA A 86 -25.63 3.63 1.81
N ASP A 87 -25.65 3.95 3.10
CA ASP A 87 -25.10 5.20 3.65
C ASP A 87 -23.62 5.09 4.05
N GLN A 88 -23.04 3.89 3.96
CA GLN A 88 -21.65 3.63 4.33
C GLN A 88 -20.69 3.94 3.18
N ALA A 89 -19.43 4.22 3.54
CA ALA A 89 -18.34 4.23 2.57
C ALA A 89 -18.26 2.86 1.84
N PHE A 90 -17.76 2.89 0.61
CA PHE A 90 -17.69 1.75 -0.31
C PHE A 90 -19.03 1.07 -0.66
N SER A 91 -20.20 1.65 -0.34
CA SER A 91 -21.50 1.09 -0.72
C SER A 91 -21.74 1.07 -2.24
N LYS A 92 -22.79 0.35 -2.68
CA LYS A 92 -23.24 0.40 -4.09
C LYS A 92 -23.60 1.82 -4.54
N ALA A 93 -24.28 2.59 -3.68
CA ALA A 93 -24.63 3.97 -3.98
C ALA A 93 -23.39 4.86 -4.13
N HIS A 94 -22.39 4.66 -3.28
CA HIS A 94 -21.11 5.35 -3.38
C HIS A 94 -20.37 4.98 -4.68
N TYR A 95 -20.28 3.69 -5.01
CA TYR A 95 -19.68 3.22 -6.26
C TYR A 95 -20.38 3.82 -7.48
N ASP A 96 -21.71 3.84 -7.50
CA ASP A 96 -22.49 4.38 -8.63
C ASP A 96 -22.28 5.89 -8.79
N HIS A 97 -22.20 6.62 -7.67
CA HIS A 97 -21.86 8.04 -7.69
C HIS A 97 -20.48 8.29 -8.29
N VAL A 98 -19.49 7.48 -7.91
CA VAL A 98 -18.13 7.60 -8.43
C VAL A 98 -18.06 7.22 -9.90
N CYS A 99 -18.76 6.17 -10.35
CA CYS A 99 -18.85 5.83 -11.77
C CYS A 99 -19.53 6.93 -12.60
N ALA A 100 -20.56 7.59 -12.05
CA ALA A 100 -21.17 8.74 -12.71
C ALA A 100 -20.20 9.94 -12.82
N THR A 101 -19.24 10.05 -11.90
CA THR A 101 -18.28 11.17 -11.84
C THR A 101 -17.02 10.91 -12.68
N TYR A 102 -16.44 9.72 -12.60
CA TYR A 102 -15.18 9.34 -13.24
C TYR A 102 -15.36 8.51 -14.53
N GLY A 103 -16.59 8.09 -14.83
CA GLY A 103 -16.90 7.26 -16.00
C GLY A 103 -16.73 5.78 -15.72
N ASP A 104 -16.41 5.03 -16.78
CA ASP A 104 -16.30 3.56 -16.72
C ASP A 104 -15.02 3.12 -15.98
N PRO A 105 -15.12 2.31 -14.91
CA PRO A 105 -13.98 1.70 -14.22
C PRO A 105 -13.05 0.88 -15.13
N ALA A 106 -13.51 0.39 -16.28
CA ALA A 106 -12.67 -0.35 -17.24
C ALA A 106 -11.43 0.45 -17.71
N GLN A 107 -11.42 1.78 -17.53
CA GLN A 107 -10.23 2.60 -17.75
C GLN A 107 -9.03 2.20 -16.87
N LEU A 108 -9.29 1.53 -15.75
CA LEU A 108 -8.29 1.02 -14.81
C LEU A 108 -7.75 -0.37 -15.21
N ASP A 109 -8.38 -1.07 -16.15
CA ASP A 109 -8.03 -2.46 -16.50
C ASP A 109 -6.60 -2.60 -17.03
N LYS A 110 -6.09 -1.54 -17.67
CA LYS A 110 -4.72 -1.49 -18.21
C LYS A 110 -3.64 -1.51 -17.13
N TYR A 111 -3.97 -1.20 -15.87
CA TYR A 111 -3.01 -1.22 -14.77
C TYR A 111 -3.05 -2.56 -14.05
N ASP A 112 -1.89 -3.15 -13.81
CA ASP A 112 -1.74 -4.32 -12.94
C ASP A 112 -1.26 -3.91 -11.54
N THR A 113 -0.67 -2.71 -11.40
CA THR A 113 -0.07 -2.24 -10.15
C THR A 113 -0.56 -0.84 -9.78
N TYR A 114 -0.91 -0.66 -8.51
CA TYR A 114 -1.13 0.65 -7.90
C TYR A 114 -0.02 0.93 -6.91
N PHE A 115 0.73 2.01 -7.15
CA PHE A 115 1.81 2.45 -6.27
C PHE A 115 1.33 3.66 -5.47
N VAL A 116 1.00 3.46 -4.20
CA VAL A 116 0.43 4.46 -3.30
C VAL A 116 1.53 5.10 -2.46
N ASP A 117 1.89 6.35 -2.78
CA ASP A 117 2.92 7.12 -2.08
C ASP A 117 2.30 8.40 -1.47
N SER A 118 2.03 8.48 -0.17
CA SER A 118 2.36 7.51 0.88
C SER A 118 1.20 7.31 1.87
N LEU A 119 1.21 6.17 2.58
CA LEU A 119 0.36 5.95 3.76
C LEU A 119 0.61 6.98 4.85
N THR A 120 1.84 7.48 4.96
CA THR A 120 2.19 8.52 5.94
C THR A 120 1.38 9.79 5.68
N VAL A 121 1.34 10.29 4.45
CA VAL A 121 0.49 11.45 4.10
C VAL A 121 -0.99 11.09 4.13
N LEU A 122 -1.37 9.90 3.66
CA LEU A 122 -2.76 9.46 3.69
C LEU A 122 -3.37 9.49 5.11
N SER A 123 -2.60 9.01 6.11
CA SER A 123 -3.05 9.00 7.51
C SER A 123 -3.31 10.40 8.05
N ARG A 124 -2.56 11.41 7.59
CA ARG A 124 -2.76 12.83 7.93
C ARG A 124 -4.03 13.39 7.29
N LEU A 125 -4.26 13.09 6.01
CA LEU A 125 -5.49 13.48 5.31
C LEU A 125 -6.72 12.86 5.97
N CYS A 126 -6.64 11.56 6.32
CA CYS A 126 -7.70 10.86 7.04
C CYS A 126 -7.95 11.51 8.41
N LEU A 127 -6.91 11.76 9.21
CA LEU A 127 -7.10 12.38 10.53
C LEU A 127 -7.71 13.78 10.43
N ALA A 128 -7.29 14.58 9.45
CA ALA A 128 -7.86 15.90 9.21
C ALA A 128 -9.36 15.81 8.90
N TRP A 129 -9.77 14.86 8.05
CA TRP A 129 -11.18 14.59 7.77
C TRP A 129 -11.93 14.04 8.99
N CYS A 130 -11.35 13.12 9.75
CA CYS A 130 -11.97 12.55 10.95
C CYS A 130 -12.31 13.61 11.99
N LYS A 131 -11.45 14.63 12.16
CA LYS A 131 -11.67 15.75 13.08
C LYS A 131 -12.89 16.61 12.72
N THR A 132 -13.39 16.56 11.49
CA THR A 132 -14.60 17.29 11.07
C THR A 132 -15.87 16.46 11.19
N GLN A 133 -15.78 15.19 11.59
CA GLN A 133 -16.93 14.30 11.65
C GLN A 133 -17.67 14.41 12.98
N PRO A 134 -18.99 14.13 13.02
CA PRO A 134 -19.77 14.17 14.27
C PRO A 134 -19.20 13.29 15.39
N GLN A 135 -18.59 12.14 15.06
CA GLN A 135 -17.96 11.22 16.01
C GLN A 135 -16.72 11.82 16.70
N ALA A 136 -16.15 12.90 16.14
CA ALA A 136 -15.06 13.66 16.74
C ALA A 136 -15.55 14.87 17.55
N LEU A 137 -16.84 14.92 17.91
CA LEU A 137 -17.42 15.93 18.79
C LEU A 137 -17.99 15.28 20.06
N SER A 138 -17.79 15.94 21.19
CA SER A 138 -18.35 15.50 22.47
C SER A 138 -19.88 15.68 22.48
N GLU A 139 -20.64 14.60 22.64
CA GLU A 139 -22.11 14.67 22.77
C GLU A 139 -22.58 15.58 23.91
N LYS A 140 -21.78 15.68 24.99
CA LYS A 140 -22.11 16.49 26.17
C LYS A 140 -21.82 17.98 25.99
N THR A 141 -20.81 18.33 25.21
CA THR A 141 -20.27 19.72 25.19
C THR A 141 -20.18 20.35 23.80
N GLY A 142 -20.37 19.56 22.73
CA GLY A 142 -20.16 19.97 21.34
C GLY A 142 -18.70 20.29 20.98
N LYS A 143 -17.75 20.14 21.92
CA LYS A 143 -16.33 20.45 21.71
C LYS A 143 -15.62 19.30 20.99
N PRO A 144 -14.50 19.57 20.27
CA PRO A 144 -13.69 18.53 19.64
C PRO A 144 -13.27 17.43 20.63
N ASP A 145 -13.54 16.18 20.27
CA ASP A 145 -13.09 14.97 20.96
C ASP A 145 -12.00 14.28 20.14
N ASN A 146 -10.76 14.45 20.60
CA ASN A 146 -9.60 13.80 19.98
C ASN A 146 -9.68 12.27 20.05
N ARG A 147 -10.28 11.69 21.10
CA ARG A 147 -10.37 10.22 21.21
C ARG A 147 -11.30 9.65 20.16
N GLY A 148 -12.46 10.29 19.97
CA GLY A 148 -13.38 9.98 18.88
C GLY A 148 -12.71 10.09 17.49
N ALA A 149 -11.95 11.16 17.26
CA ALA A 149 -11.22 11.35 16.00
C ALA A 149 -10.19 10.23 15.72
N TYR A 150 -9.39 9.84 16.72
CA TYR A 150 -8.41 8.74 16.56
C TYR A 150 -9.06 7.36 16.43
N GLY A 151 -10.19 7.14 17.11
CA GLY A 151 -10.99 5.93 16.95
C GLY A 151 -11.51 5.79 15.52
N LEU A 152 -12.06 6.88 14.97
CA LEU A 152 -12.54 6.94 13.59
C LEU A 152 -11.40 6.81 12.57
N LEU A 153 -10.26 7.47 12.79
CA LEU A 153 -9.07 7.36 11.94
C LEU A 153 -8.66 5.91 11.72
N GLY A 154 -8.50 5.15 12.81
CA GLY A 154 -8.10 3.76 12.71
C GLY A 154 -9.14 2.89 11.99
N GLN A 155 -10.44 3.18 12.17
CA GLN A 155 -11.51 2.48 11.46
C GLN A 155 -11.50 2.80 9.96
N GLU A 156 -11.43 4.08 9.58
CA GLU A 156 -11.45 4.53 8.19
C GLU A 156 -10.25 4.01 7.40
N MET A 157 -9.03 4.16 7.96
CA MET A 157 -7.80 3.67 7.33
C MET A 157 -7.85 2.15 7.09
N ILE A 158 -8.17 1.36 8.12
CA ILE A 158 -8.22 -0.11 7.98
C ILE A 158 -9.32 -0.55 7.03
N THR A 159 -10.49 0.09 7.05
CA THR A 159 -11.58 -0.24 6.10
C THR A 159 -11.12 -0.02 4.67
N ALA A 160 -10.49 1.12 4.36
CA ALA A 160 -9.99 1.41 3.01
C ALA A 160 -8.89 0.44 2.56
N LEU A 161 -7.91 0.16 3.42
CA LEU A 161 -6.80 -0.75 3.11
C LEU A 161 -7.27 -2.20 2.93
N THR A 162 -8.22 -2.64 3.75
CA THR A 162 -8.84 -3.97 3.63
C THR A 162 -9.67 -4.08 2.36
N HIS A 163 -10.37 -3.01 1.97
CA HIS A 163 -11.13 -3.01 0.71
C HIS A 163 -10.20 -3.21 -0.51
N LEU A 164 -9.07 -2.51 -0.53
CA LEU A 164 -8.03 -2.71 -1.57
C LEU A 164 -7.33 -4.07 -1.50
N GLN A 165 -7.25 -4.69 -0.30
CA GLN A 165 -6.72 -6.05 -0.14
C GLN A 165 -7.57 -7.08 -0.90
N HIS A 166 -8.89 -6.89 -0.96
CA HIS A 166 -9.81 -7.82 -1.61
C HIS A 166 -9.76 -7.80 -3.15
N VAL A 167 -9.10 -6.81 -3.75
CA VAL A 167 -8.85 -6.76 -5.19
C VAL A 167 -7.85 -7.85 -5.56
N ARG A 168 -8.31 -8.94 -6.19
CA ARG A 168 -7.49 -10.14 -6.39
C ARG A 168 -6.46 -10.03 -7.50
N ASP A 169 -6.73 -9.23 -8.52
CA ASP A 169 -6.00 -9.20 -9.80
C ASP A 169 -5.02 -8.02 -9.94
N LYS A 170 -4.90 -7.16 -8.92
CA LYS A 170 -4.07 -5.96 -8.94
C LYS A 170 -3.07 -5.93 -7.78
N HIS A 171 -1.78 -5.74 -8.07
CA HIS A 171 -0.78 -5.46 -7.04
C HIS A 171 -1.06 -4.09 -6.43
N VAL A 172 -0.89 -3.98 -5.11
CA VAL A 172 -1.00 -2.69 -4.43
C VAL A 172 0.23 -2.53 -3.55
N ILE A 173 0.95 -1.43 -3.77
CA ILE A 173 2.20 -1.13 -3.08
C ILE A 173 1.97 0.12 -2.26
N TYR A 174 2.11 0.01 -0.96
CA TYR A 174 1.94 1.10 -0.01
C TYR A 174 3.29 1.57 0.48
N VAL A 175 3.64 2.81 0.17
CA VAL A 175 4.85 3.43 0.71
C VAL A 175 4.55 4.03 2.07
N ALA A 176 5.45 3.85 3.03
CA ALA A 176 5.38 4.52 4.31
C ALA A 176 6.77 4.91 4.83
N ILE A 177 6.82 5.97 5.63
CA ILE A 177 8.05 6.39 6.29
C ILE A 177 8.26 5.50 7.52
N LEU A 178 9.50 5.02 7.67
CA LEU A 178 9.99 4.39 8.89
C LEU A 178 10.66 5.45 9.76
N GLU A 179 10.32 5.47 11.04
CA GLU A 179 11.01 6.26 12.06
C GLU A 179 11.63 5.35 13.13
N GLU A 180 12.71 5.83 13.72
CA GLU A 180 13.36 5.19 14.84
C GLU A 180 12.96 5.92 16.12
N LYS A 181 12.62 5.14 17.14
CA LYS A 181 12.27 5.62 18.46
C LYS A 181 13.02 4.86 19.52
N THR A 182 12.96 5.40 20.73
CA THR A 182 13.56 4.81 21.91
C THR A 182 12.47 4.59 22.94
N ASP A 183 12.44 3.40 23.56
CA ASP A 183 11.53 3.11 24.66
C ASP A 183 12.04 3.69 25.99
N ASP A 184 11.27 3.51 27.07
CA ASP A 184 11.63 3.99 28.41
C ASP A 184 12.90 3.34 28.98
N PHE A 185 13.40 2.26 28.35
CA PHE A 185 14.62 1.54 28.72
C PHE A 185 15.81 1.85 27.81
N ASN A 186 15.71 2.93 27.03
CA ASN A 186 16.73 3.36 26.08
C ASN A 186 17.01 2.35 24.95
N ARG A 187 16.04 1.47 24.63
CA ARG A 187 16.14 0.50 23.54
C ARG A 187 15.55 1.09 22.28
N ARG A 188 16.30 0.98 21.18
CA ARG A 188 15.87 1.43 19.85
C ARG A 188 14.84 0.48 19.30
N TYR A 189 13.76 1.02 18.76
CA TYR A 189 12.76 0.29 17.99
C TYR A 189 12.34 1.11 16.78
N TYR A 190 11.82 0.44 15.76
CA TYR A 190 11.41 1.08 14.51
C TYR A 190 9.90 0.94 14.34
N GLN A 191 9.27 2.01 13.89
CA GLN A 191 7.83 2.00 13.63
C GLN A 191 7.48 2.83 12.39
N LEU A 192 6.34 2.52 11.81
CA LEU A 192 5.74 3.32 10.75
C LEU A 192 5.35 4.70 11.27
N GLN A 193 5.69 5.75 10.54
CA GLN A 193 5.24 7.10 10.82
C GLN A 193 3.83 7.29 10.25
N LEU A 194 2.82 6.90 11.03
CA LEU A 194 1.39 7.09 10.72
C LEU A 194 0.71 7.86 11.86
N GLU A 195 -0.38 8.57 11.53
CA GLU A 195 -1.28 9.10 12.54
C GLU A 195 -2.02 7.95 13.26
N GLY A 196 -1.97 7.95 14.59
CA GLY A 196 -2.56 6.90 15.42
C GLY A 196 -1.80 5.56 15.37
N SER A 197 -2.05 4.68 16.34
CA SER A 197 -1.35 3.39 16.46
C SER A 197 -2.08 2.24 15.75
N LYS A 198 -3.41 2.27 15.70
CA LYS A 198 -4.25 1.16 15.21
C LYS A 198 -3.86 0.72 13.80
N THR A 199 -3.72 1.67 12.87
CA THR A 199 -3.37 1.37 11.47
C THR A 199 -2.03 0.65 11.38
N ALA A 200 -0.99 1.15 12.06
CA ALA A 200 0.33 0.54 12.03
C ALA A 200 0.35 -0.88 12.62
N LEU A 201 -0.43 -1.13 13.68
CA LEU A 201 -0.53 -2.43 14.34
C LEU A 201 -1.26 -3.48 13.49
N GLU A 202 -2.29 -3.08 12.77
CA GLU A 202 -3.12 -3.98 11.96
C GLU A 202 -2.61 -4.14 10.51
N LEU A 203 -1.81 -3.19 10.02
CA LEU A 203 -1.27 -3.20 8.65
C LEU A 203 -0.58 -4.53 8.27
N PRO A 204 0.24 -5.18 9.12
CA PRO A 204 0.80 -6.49 8.80
C PRO A 204 -0.26 -7.58 8.61
N GLY A 205 -1.44 -7.49 9.21
CA GLY A 205 -2.54 -8.44 8.99
C GLY A 205 -3.18 -8.29 7.61
N VAL A 206 -3.25 -7.05 7.11
CA VAL A 206 -3.89 -6.67 5.84
C VAL A 206 -2.97 -6.90 4.63
N LEU A 207 -1.65 -6.77 4.80
CA LEU A 207 -0.72 -6.95 3.70
C LEU A 207 -0.33 -8.41 3.47
N ASP A 208 0.16 -8.72 2.28
CA ASP A 208 0.88 -9.97 2.02
C ASP A 208 2.31 -9.81 2.50
N GLU A 209 2.96 -8.75 2.05
CA GLU A 209 4.39 -8.49 2.29
C GLU A 209 4.58 -7.17 3.02
N VAL A 210 5.52 -7.11 3.96
CA VAL A 210 6.06 -5.86 4.50
C VAL A 210 7.57 -5.93 4.31
N VAL A 211 8.13 -5.02 3.52
CA VAL A 211 9.56 -4.98 3.21
C VAL A 211 10.16 -3.65 3.61
N THR A 212 11.27 -3.70 4.33
CA THR A 212 12.02 -2.48 4.70
C THR A 212 13.14 -2.24 3.71
N LEU A 213 13.07 -1.14 2.98
CA LEU A 213 14.20 -0.62 2.20
C LEU A 213 15.19 0.07 3.14
N ALA A 214 16.39 -0.49 3.24
CA ALA A 214 17.46 -0.01 4.11
C ALA A 214 18.79 0.11 3.37
N VAL A 215 19.68 0.97 3.89
CA VAL A 215 21.10 0.97 3.52
C VAL A 215 21.81 -0.05 4.41
N LEU A 216 22.32 -1.11 3.79
CA LEU A 216 23.01 -2.22 4.43
C LEU A 216 24.51 -2.10 4.20
N LYS A 217 25.29 -2.82 5.01
CA LYS A 217 26.74 -2.94 4.87
C LYS A 217 27.08 -4.34 4.37
N ALA A 218 27.92 -4.44 3.36
CA ALA A 218 28.52 -5.68 2.90
C ALA A 218 29.78 -6.01 3.71
N ASP A 219 30.28 -7.24 3.56
CA ASP A 219 31.46 -7.74 4.29
C ASP A 219 32.75 -6.99 3.93
N ASP A 220 32.82 -6.43 2.72
CA ASP A 220 33.92 -5.59 2.25
C ASP A 220 33.85 -4.14 2.78
N GLY A 221 32.84 -3.82 3.60
CA GLY A 221 32.61 -2.50 4.17
C GLY A 221 31.86 -1.53 3.24
N SER A 222 31.57 -1.91 2.00
CA SER A 222 30.74 -1.11 1.10
C SER A 222 29.29 -1.05 1.58
N THR A 223 28.57 0.01 1.19
CA THR A 223 27.14 0.14 1.47
C THR A 223 26.31 -0.07 0.23
N TYR A 224 25.18 -0.74 0.39
CA TYR A 224 24.22 -0.97 -0.69
C TYR A 224 22.79 -0.85 -0.16
N ARG A 225 21.81 -0.73 -1.04
CA ARG A 225 20.40 -0.75 -0.66
C ARG A 225 19.85 -2.16 -0.83
N GLY A 226 19.08 -2.61 0.14
CA GLY A 226 18.40 -3.91 0.09
C GLY A 226 17.02 -3.82 0.71
N PHE A 227 16.14 -4.75 0.30
CA PHE A 227 14.89 -5.01 0.98
C PHE A 227 15.11 -6.05 2.07
N VAL A 228 14.86 -5.69 3.32
CA VAL A 228 14.77 -6.62 4.43
C VAL A 228 13.35 -7.19 4.46
N THR A 229 13.22 -8.51 4.45
CA THR A 229 11.94 -9.20 4.17
C THR A 229 11.43 -10.04 5.34
N GLY A 230 12.34 -10.68 6.09
CA GLY A 230 12.01 -11.60 7.19
C GLY A 230 11.64 -10.90 8.50
N ALA A 231 10.64 -11.42 9.22
CA ALA A 231 10.23 -10.87 10.51
C ALA A 231 11.27 -11.08 11.63
N ASP A 232 12.15 -12.06 11.47
CA ASP A 232 13.26 -12.43 12.37
C ASP A 232 14.59 -11.79 11.96
N ASN A 233 14.56 -10.74 11.13
CA ASN A 233 15.76 -10.04 10.68
C ASN A 233 16.59 -9.47 11.85
N SER A 234 17.90 -9.50 11.70
CA SER A 234 18.87 -9.03 12.70
C SER A 234 18.89 -7.51 12.91
N TYR A 235 18.23 -6.75 12.03
CA TYR A 235 18.20 -5.28 12.07
C TYR A 235 17.07 -4.73 12.96
N GLY A 236 16.08 -5.56 13.31
CA GLY A 236 14.89 -5.16 14.04
C GLY A 236 13.89 -4.34 13.21
N TYR A 237 14.05 -4.31 11.89
CA TYR A 237 13.15 -3.56 11.02
C TYR A 237 11.80 -4.28 10.85
N PRO A 238 10.67 -3.54 10.77
CA PRO A 238 9.38 -4.16 10.52
C PRO A 238 9.37 -4.77 9.12
N SER A 239 9.37 -6.10 9.08
CA SER A 239 9.35 -6.87 7.83
C SER A 239 8.53 -8.13 8.01
N LYS A 240 7.99 -8.66 6.93
CA LYS A 240 7.17 -9.86 6.92
C LYS A 240 7.08 -10.41 5.51
N ASP A 241 7.42 -11.68 5.37
CA ASP A 241 7.19 -12.48 4.17
C ASP A 241 6.05 -13.49 4.41
N ARG A 242 4.92 -13.32 3.71
CA ARG A 242 3.79 -14.28 3.76
C ARG A 242 3.94 -15.33 2.66
N SER A 243 4.60 -15.00 1.56
CA SER A 243 4.86 -15.93 0.47
C SER A 243 5.77 -17.09 0.87
N GLY A 244 6.70 -16.84 1.82
CA GLY A 244 7.72 -17.80 2.24
C GLY A 244 8.74 -18.11 1.14
N ARG A 245 8.89 -17.18 0.18
CA ARG A 245 9.73 -17.35 -1.02
C ARG A 245 10.89 -16.37 -1.06
N LEU A 246 10.90 -15.35 -0.21
CA LEU A 246 11.91 -14.31 -0.25
C LEU A 246 13.16 -14.72 0.53
N ASP A 247 14.30 -14.27 0.05
CA ASP A 247 15.56 -14.34 0.79
C ASP A 247 15.54 -13.28 1.90
N PRO A 248 16.32 -13.42 2.99
CA PRO A 248 16.34 -12.46 4.10
C PRO A 248 16.62 -11.02 3.66
N ILE A 249 17.41 -10.87 2.58
CA ILE A 249 17.70 -9.62 1.92
C ILE A 249 17.49 -9.80 0.41
N GLU A 250 16.59 -9.01 -0.16
CA GLU A 250 16.32 -8.98 -1.59
C GLU A 250 16.94 -7.73 -2.23
N GLU A 251 17.21 -7.83 -3.53
CA GLU A 251 17.53 -6.65 -4.35
C GLU A 251 16.37 -5.64 -4.28
N PRO A 252 16.65 -4.32 -4.18
CA PRO A 252 15.61 -3.31 -4.12
C PRO A 252 14.97 -3.08 -5.51
N HIS A 253 14.17 -4.07 -5.94
CA HIS A 253 13.47 -4.12 -7.21
C HIS A 253 12.06 -4.74 -7.03
N LEU A 254 11.03 -3.90 -6.96
CA LEU A 254 9.65 -4.35 -6.66
C LEU A 254 9.09 -5.33 -7.69
N GLY A 255 9.36 -5.13 -8.99
CA GLY A 255 8.90 -6.07 -10.02
C GLY A 255 9.42 -7.50 -9.81
N ARG A 256 10.72 -7.66 -9.48
CA ARG A 256 11.34 -8.95 -9.17
C ARG A 256 10.85 -9.54 -7.85
N LEU A 257 10.72 -8.70 -6.82
CA LEU A 257 10.15 -9.08 -5.53
C LEU A 257 8.75 -9.68 -5.70
N ILE A 258 7.85 -8.97 -6.40
CA ILE A 258 6.47 -9.41 -6.65
C ILE A 258 6.46 -10.71 -7.44
N ALA A 259 7.24 -10.83 -8.52
CA ALA A 259 7.35 -12.05 -9.29
C ALA A 259 7.78 -13.25 -8.42
N LYS A 260 8.80 -13.06 -7.56
CA LYS A 260 9.28 -14.07 -6.63
C LYS A 260 8.22 -14.47 -5.60
N CYS A 261 7.52 -13.50 -4.99
CA CYS A 261 6.39 -13.77 -4.08
C CYS A 261 5.30 -14.62 -4.74
N LEU A 262 5.05 -14.44 -6.04
CA LEU A 262 4.06 -15.19 -6.80
C LEU A 262 4.56 -16.54 -7.31
N GLY A 263 5.83 -16.89 -7.04
CA GLY A 263 6.46 -18.11 -7.55
C GLY A 263 6.72 -18.07 -9.06
N GLN A 264 6.73 -16.88 -9.66
CA GLN A 264 7.08 -16.69 -11.06
C GLN A 264 8.60 -16.64 -11.18
N THR A 265 9.18 -17.50 -12.02
CA THR A 265 10.61 -17.45 -12.32
C THR A 265 10.89 -16.16 -13.07
N PRO A 266 11.93 -15.38 -12.72
CA PRO A 266 12.28 -14.18 -13.48
C PRO A 266 12.54 -14.59 -14.94
N THR A 267 11.68 -14.15 -15.84
CA THR A 267 11.94 -14.25 -17.28
C THR A 267 13.20 -13.45 -17.56
N ALA A 268 14.26 -14.12 -18.00
CA ALA A 268 15.45 -13.46 -18.51
C ALA A 268 15.03 -12.41 -19.55
N ASN A 269 15.42 -11.15 -19.32
CA ASN A 269 15.08 -10.01 -20.17
C ASN A 269 15.23 -10.36 -21.66
N HIS A 270 14.17 -10.16 -22.44
CA HIS A 270 14.33 -9.91 -23.87
C HIS A 270 15.03 -8.55 -24.03
N ASN A 271 16.36 -8.56 -23.91
CA ASN A 271 17.17 -7.58 -24.62
C ASN A 271 17.01 -7.91 -26.10
N THR A 272 16.06 -7.25 -26.77
CA THR A 272 16.18 -7.05 -28.21
C THR A 272 17.42 -6.20 -28.43
N GLU A 273 18.55 -6.87 -28.60
CA GLU A 273 19.67 -6.34 -29.35
C GLU A 273 19.13 -5.98 -30.74
N HIS A 274 18.90 -4.69 -30.98
CA HIS A 274 18.86 -4.18 -32.34
C HIS A 274 20.27 -4.30 -32.90
N THR A 275 20.53 -5.42 -33.58
CA THR A 275 21.57 -5.53 -34.58
C THR A 275 20.96 -5.29 -35.96
N ASN A 276 21.67 -4.43 -36.70
CA ASN A 276 21.48 -3.95 -38.08
C ASN A 276 20.58 -2.72 -38.28
#